data_AF-A0A1F0MPM4-F1
#
_entry.id   AF-A0A1F0MPM4-F1
#
_cell.length_a   1.000
_cell.length_b   1.000
_cell.length_c   1.000
_cell.angle_alpha   90.00
_cell.angle_beta   90.00
_cell.angle_gamma   90.00
#
_symmetry.space_group_name_H-M   'P 1'
#
loop_
_entity.id
_entity.type
_entity.pdbx_description
1 polymer ?
#
loop_
_entity_poly.entity_id
_entity_poly.type
_entity_poly.pdbx_seq_one_letter_code
_entity_poly.pdbx_strand_id
1 'polypeptide(L)' 'MPAPLFIPKTSAELRAERDEAEHEMSPYTVAMLRRLRHAGEATFREEALLDRYESLFWLIGG' A
#
# COMPACT_ATOMS: atom_id res chain seq x y z
N MET A 1 19.57 -12.38 18.87
CA MET A 1 18.34 -12.06 18.11
C MET A 1 18.00 -10.61 18.40
N PRO A 2 18.07 -9.68 17.44
CA PRO A 2 17.57 -8.32 17.67
C PRO A 2 16.04 -8.40 17.86
N ALA A 3 15.54 -7.80 18.94
CA ALA A 3 14.11 -7.68 19.15
C ALA A 3 13.51 -6.84 18.01
N PRO A 4 12.32 -7.17 17.49
CA PRO A 4 11.66 -6.34 16.49
C PRO A 4 11.45 -4.95 17.09
N LEU A 5 12.06 -3.96 16.44
CA LEU A 5 11.84 -2.55 16.75
C LEU A 5 10.43 -2.21 16.30
N PHE A 6 9.46 -2.35 17.20
CA PHE A 6 8.15 -1.76 17.04
C PHE A 6 8.33 -0.25 17.15
N ILE A 7 8.55 0.40 16.02
CA ILE A 7 8.52 1.85 15.93
C ILE A 7 7.04 2.23 15.93
N PRO A 8 6.51 2.84 17.00
CA PRO A 8 5.13 3.28 17.01
C PRO A 8 4.98 4.37 15.95
N LYS A 9 4.31 4.04 14.84
CA LYS A 9 3.91 5.03 13.84
C LYS A 9 2.60 5.66 14.26
N THR A 10 2.54 6.97 14.16
CA THR A 10 1.30 7.72 14.35
C THR A 10 0.36 7.47 13.17
N SER A 11 -0.94 7.65 13.39
CA SER A 11 -1.94 7.57 12.32
C SER A 11 -1.68 8.58 11.19
N ALA A 12 -1.02 9.71 11.50
CA ALA A 12 -0.59 10.70 10.52
C ALA A 12 0.52 10.16 9.60
N GLU A 13 1.51 9.46 10.16
CA GLU A 13 2.60 8.84 9.38
C GLU A 13 2.09 7.71 8.49
N LEU A 14 1.17 6.88 9.01
CA LEU A 14 0.54 5.83 8.21
C LEU A 14 -0.25 6.41 7.02
N ARG A 15 -0.95 7.53 7.22
CA ARG A 15 -1.63 8.24 6.12
C ARG A 15 -0.64 8.80 5.11
N ALA A 16 0.47 9.39 5.56
CA ALA A 16 1.51 9.88 4.65
C ALA A 16 2.10 8.74 3.80
N GLU A 17 2.35 7.57 4.40
CA GLU A 17 2.81 6.39 3.67
C GLU A 17 1.78 5.85 2.68
N ARG A 18 0.49 5.92 3.02
CA ARG A 18 -0.59 5.55 2.10
C ARG A 18 -0.61 6.50 0.90
N ASP A 19 -0.51 7.79 1.15
CA ASP A 19 -0.53 8.82 0.11
C ASP A 19 0.71 8.72 -0.78
N GLU A 20 1.87 8.39 -0.21
CA GLU A 20 3.09 8.09 -0.96
C GLU A 20 2.94 6.82 -1.80
N ALA A 21 2.38 5.75 -1.24
CA ALA A 21 2.09 4.53 -1.99
C ALA A 21 1.12 4.81 -3.15
N GLU A 22 0.08 5.63 -2.94
CA GLU A 22 -0.84 6.05 -3.99
C GLU A 22 -0.16 6.90 -5.06
N HIS A 23 0.81 7.74 -4.68
CA HIS A 23 1.61 8.51 -5.62
C HIS A 23 2.54 7.62 -6.45
N GLU A 24 3.16 6.61 -5.84
CA GLU A 24 4.00 5.61 -6.50
C GLU A 24 3.22 4.72 -7.49
N MET A 25 1.90 4.61 -7.35
CA MET A 25 1.04 3.91 -8.31
C MET A 25 0.87 4.67 -9.63
N SER A 26 1.13 5.99 -9.65
CA SER A 26 0.99 6.81 -10.84
C SER A 26 1.80 6.24 -12.02
N PRO A 27 1.19 6.07 -13.21
CA PRO A 27 -0.05 6.68 -13.68
C PRO A 27 -1.33 5.90 -13.35
N TYR A 28 -1.23 4.74 -12.71
CA TYR A 28 -2.38 3.90 -12.39
C TYR A 28 -3.01 4.31 -11.05
N THR A 29 -4.35 4.29 -10.99
CA THR A 29 -5.07 4.46 -9.73
C THR A 29 -5.19 3.12 -9.00
N VAL A 30 -5.37 3.13 -7.68
CA VAL A 30 -5.65 1.92 -6.87
C VAL A 30 -6.77 1.07 -7.50
N ALA A 31 -7.84 1.70 -7.98
CA ALA A 31 -8.95 1.02 -8.64
C ALA A 31 -8.53 0.35 -9.97
N MET A 32 -7.62 0.96 -10.71
CA MET A 32 -7.09 0.42 -11.96
C MET A 32 -6.13 -0.75 -11.69
N LEU A 33 -5.25 -0.64 -10.70
CA LEU A 33 -4.40 -1.74 -10.26
C LEU A 33 -5.22 -2.92 -9.71
N ARG A 34 -6.31 -2.66 -8.96
CA ARG A 34 -7.25 -3.73 -8.56
C ARG A 34 -7.84 -4.45 -9.76
N ARG A 35 -8.24 -3.72 -10.80
CA ARG A 35 -8.75 -4.32 -12.04
C ARG A 35 -7.67 -5.14 -12.75
N LEU A 36 -6.45 -4.64 -12.85
CA LEU A 36 -5.32 -5.37 -13.43
C LEU A 36 -5.02 -6.65 -12.64
N ARG A 37 -5.03 -6.59 -11.29
CA ARG A 37 -4.87 -7.77 -10.41
C ARG A 37 -5.97 -8.80 -10.66
N HIS A 38 -7.22 -8.35 -10.76
CA HIS A 38 -8.35 -9.24 -11.08
C HIS A 38 -8.28 -9.83 -12.49
N ALA A 39 -7.70 -9.10 -13.45
CA ALA A 39 -7.49 -9.58 -14.82
C ALA A 39 -6.26 -10.50 -14.95
N GLY A 40 -5.43 -10.62 -13.91
CA GLY A 40 -4.14 -11.33 -13.99
C GLY A 40 -3.09 -10.60 -14.82
N GLU A 41 -3.29 -9.30 -15.08
CA GLU A 41 -2.40 -8.45 -15.86
C GLU A 41 -1.52 -7.54 -14.97
N ALA A 42 -1.73 -7.56 -13.66
CA ALA A 42 -0.87 -6.83 -12.73
C ALA A 42 0.51 -7.49 -12.65
N THR A 43 1.53 -6.65 -12.70
CA THR A 43 2.92 -7.03 -12.48
C THR A 43 3.15 -7.28 -11.00
N PHE A 44 4.13 -8.13 -10.64
CA PHE A 44 4.52 -8.36 -9.23
C PHE A 44 4.76 -7.06 -8.44
N ARG A 45 5.35 -6.04 -9.09
CA ARG A 45 5.59 -4.73 -8.47
C ARG A 45 4.29 -3.99 -8.17
N GLU A 46 3.31 -4.06 -9.06
CA GLU A 46 2.01 -3.41 -8.92
C GLU A 46 1.18 -4.11 -7.84
N GLU A 47 1.21 -5.44 -7.79
CA GLU A 47 0.59 -6.22 -6.72
C GLU A 47 1.20 -5.90 -5.36
N ALA A 48 2.54 -5.86 -5.24
CA ALA A 48 3.21 -5.51 -4.00
C ALA A 48 2.87 -4.08 -3.54
N LEU A 49 2.74 -3.14 -4.48
CA LEU A 49 2.33 -1.77 -4.19
C LEU A 49 0.88 -1.71 -3.69
N LEU A 50 -0.01 -2.45 -4.36
CA LEU A 50 -1.42 -2.55 -4.00
C LEU A 50 -1.59 -3.18 -2.61
N ASP A 51 -0.86 -4.25 -2.31
CA ASP A 51 -0.86 -4.90 -1.00
C ASP A 51 -0.34 -3.98 0.10
N ARG A 52 0.72 -3.19 -0.17
CA ARG A 52 1.21 -2.16 0.77
C ARG A 52 0.12 -1.12 1.06
N TYR A 53 -0.54 -0.62 0.03
CA TYR A 53 -1.65 0.33 0.18
C TYR A 53 -2.82 -0.26 0.96
N GLU A 54 -3.26 -1.48 0.62
CA GLU A 54 -4.38 -2.15 1.29
C GLU A 54 -4.06 -2.45 2.76
N SER A 55 -2.82 -2.81 3.06
CA SER A 55 -2.34 -2.99 4.44
C SER A 55 -2.36 -1.69 5.23
N LEU A 56 -1.88 -0.59 4.64
CA LEU A 56 -1.92 0.74 5.26
C LEU A 56 -3.36 1.21 5.46
N PHE A 57 -4.25 1.00 4.48
CA PHE A 57 -5.67 1.31 4.60
C PHE A 57 -6.32 0.58 5.78
N TRP A 58 -6.08 -0.72 5.91
CA TRP A 58 -6.57 -1.51 7.05
C TRP A 58 -6.00 -1.03 8.40
N LEU A 59 -4.70 -0.71 8.46
CA LEU A 59 -4.04 -0.24 9.68
C LEU A 59 -4.52 1.14 10.13
N ILE A 60 -4.95 2.00 9.20
CA ILE A 60 -5.47 3.35 9.51
C ILE A 60 -6.93 3.30 10.03
N GLY A 61 -7.59 2.14 9.95
CA GLY A 61 -8.96 1.93 10.41
C GLY A 61 -9.96 2.17 9.29
N GLY A 62 -9.95 1.29 8.29
CA GLY A 62 -10.74 1.34 7.06
C GLY A 62 -12.20 1.79 7.22
#